data_AF-A0AAV8SGA5-F1
#
_entry.id   AF-A0AAV8SGA5-F1
#
_cell.length_a   1.000
_cell.length_b   1.000
_cell.length_c   1.000
_cell.angle_alpha   90.00
_cell.angle_beta   90.00
_cell.angle_gamma   90.00
#
_symmetry.space_group_name_H-M   'P 1'
#
loop_
_entity.id
_entity.type
_entity.pdbx_description
1 polymer ?
#
loop_
_entity_poly.entity_id
_entity_poly.type
_entity_poly.pdbx_seq_one_letter_code
_entity_poly.pdbx_strand_id
1 'polypeptide(L)'
;MESGSNGAEPTSWEELYNINLIPSELFFKFRKEIEGMRVGVNLEFYNAPINEFQAKFVLKPLSPDKKWKFIYEPIHQDIRILSKKIPVTKFLNLQVGIGHNFQLHATGWKWKLTTCLGGDGISRIRNKTTLGLCSGMDFRFAWRADYVLPEITGALGTGEPLFNLSTGKLEASLDRVETIVTHAQ
;
A
#
# COMPACT_ATOMS: atom_id res chain seq x y z
N MET A 1 -25.05 -50.55 12.33
CA MET A 1 -23.62 -50.21 12.19
C MET A 1 -23.54 -48.78 11.72
N GLU A 2 -23.05 -47.94 12.63
CA GLU A 2 -22.47 -46.61 12.47
C GLU A 2 -23.16 -45.62 11.53
N SER A 3 -24.04 -44.83 12.14
CA SER A 3 -24.28 -43.43 11.78
C SER A 3 -22.94 -42.69 11.68
N GLY A 4 -22.43 -42.53 10.45
CA GLY A 4 -21.26 -41.70 10.16
C GLY A 4 -21.51 -40.28 10.62
N SER A 5 -20.98 -39.96 11.79
CA SER A 5 -20.94 -38.64 12.39
C SER A 5 -20.42 -37.62 11.37
N ASN A 6 -21.32 -36.76 10.88
CA ASN A 6 -20.99 -35.48 10.26
C ASN A 6 -20.22 -34.64 11.28
N GLY A 7 -18.91 -34.86 11.38
CA GLY A 7 -18.01 -34.15 12.27
C GLY A 7 -17.08 -33.23 11.48
N ALA A 8 -17.63 -32.37 10.62
CA ALA A 8 -16.94 -31.13 10.31
C ALA A 8 -17.19 -30.22 11.52
N GLU A 9 -16.18 -30.03 12.36
CA GLU A 9 -16.22 -29.00 13.41
C GLU A 9 -16.68 -27.69 12.76
N PRO A 10 -17.64 -26.96 13.36
CA PRO A 10 -18.05 -25.68 12.79
C PRO A 10 -16.82 -24.78 12.72
N THR A 11 -16.50 -24.32 11.51
CA THR A 11 -15.45 -23.32 11.25
C THR A 11 -15.63 -22.22 12.29
N SER A 12 -14.69 -22.11 13.22
CA SER A 12 -14.83 -21.14 14.31
C SER A 12 -14.99 -19.75 13.69
N TRP A 13 -15.80 -18.88 14.29
CA TRP A 13 -15.97 -17.51 13.76
C TRP A 13 -14.62 -16.78 13.60
N GLU A 14 -13.62 -17.17 14.38
CA GLU A 14 -12.24 -16.69 14.31
C GLU A 14 -11.50 -17.10 13.02
N GLU A 15 -11.86 -18.21 12.38
CA GLU A 15 -11.32 -18.62 11.08
C GLU A 15 -11.90 -17.83 9.89
N LEU A 16 -13.03 -17.16 10.09
CA LEU A 16 -13.68 -16.30 9.09
C LEU A 16 -13.10 -14.88 9.07
N TYR A 17 -12.34 -14.49 10.11
CA TYR A 17 -11.74 -13.16 10.25
C TYR A 17 -10.25 -13.27 10.57
N ASN A 18 -9.40 -12.90 9.61
CA ASN A 18 -7.97 -12.77 9.85
C ASN A 18 -7.60 -11.28 9.93
N ILE A 19 -7.24 -10.78 11.11
CA ILE A 19 -6.84 -9.38 11.30
C ILE A 19 -5.36 -9.32 11.71
N ASN A 20 -4.51 -8.88 10.79
CA ASN A 20 -3.10 -8.62 11.08
C ASN A 20 -2.86 -7.14 11.38
N LEU A 21 -2.57 -6.82 12.64
CA LEU A 21 -2.27 -5.46 13.09
C LEU A 21 -0.78 -5.12 13.11
N ILE A 22 0.10 -6.10 12.85
CA ILE A 22 1.55 -5.85 12.82
C ILE A 22 1.87 -5.16 11.50
N PRO A 23 2.37 -3.91 11.52
CA PRO A 23 2.67 -3.20 10.30
C PRO A 23 3.89 -3.80 9.61
N SER A 24 3.74 -4.10 8.32
CA SER A 24 4.85 -4.53 7.47
C SER A 24 5.85 -3.40 7.22
N GLU A 25 5.38 -2.15 7.25
CA GLU A 25 6.19 -0.99 6.94
C GLU A 25 5.96 0.17 7.93
N LEU A 26 7.05 0.73 8.44
CA LEU A 26 7.06 1.94 9.27
C LEU A 26 7.77 3.07 8.53
N PHE A 27 7.16 4.25 8.53
CA PHE A 27 7.73 5.43 7.89
C PHE A 27 7.83 6.57 8.88
N PHE A 28 8.97 7.21 8.92
CA PHE A 28 9.15 8.48 9.60
C PHE A 28 9.49 9.55 8.55
N LYS A 29 8.66 10.59 8.45
CA LYS A 29 8.77 11.62 7.41
C LYS A 29 8.91 12.99 8.03
N PHE A 30 10.10 13.57 7.92
CA PHE A 30 10.31 14.98 8.18
C PHE A 30 9.99 15.77 6.92
N ARG A 31 9.32 16.91 7.08
CA ARG A 31 8.99 17.84 5.99
C ARG A 31 9.26 19.26 6.47
N LYS A 32 9.94 20.03 5.62
CA LYS A 32 10.14 21.45 5.82
C LYS A 32 9.72 22.18 4.55
N GLU A 33 8.98 23.26 4.73
CA GLU A 33 8.62 24.16 3.65
C GLU A 33 9.62 25.32 3.63
N ILE A 34 10.24 25.57 2.48
CA ILE A 34 11.28 26.59 2.29
C ILE A 34 11.06 27.19 0.91
N GLU A 35 10.87 28.51 0.82
CA GLU A 35 10.82 29.26 -0.46
C GLU A 35 9.92 28.64 -1.54
N GLY A 36 8.73 28.17 -1.17
CA GLY A 36 7.79 27.55 -2.12
C GLY A 36 8.12 26.10 -2.52
N MET A 37 9.13 25.49 -1.89
CA MET A 37 9.48 24.08 -2.01
C MET A 37 9.16 23.33 -0.72
N ARG A 38 8.71 22.08 -0.85
CA ARG A 38 8.65 21.12 0.25
C ARG A 38 9.82 20.17 0.14
N VAL A 39 10.74 20.29 1.09
CA VAL A 39 11.85 19.37 1.31
C VAL A 39 11.39 18.35 2.35
N GLY A 40 11.77 17.09 2.17
CA GLY A 40 11.49 16.08 3.17
C GLY A 40 12.52 14.98 3.20
N VAL A 41 12.67 14.40 4.39
CA VAL A 41 13.49 13.21 4.63
C VAL A 41 12.53 12.11 5.06
N ASN A 42 12.46 11.05 4.29
CA ASN A 42 11.71 9.85 4.63
C ASN A 42 12.69 8.78 5.10
N LEU A 43 12.46 8.28 6.29
CA LEU A 43 13.07 7.07 6.81
C LEU A 43 12.03 5.96 6.71
N GLU A 44 12.37 4.87 6.05
CA GLU A 44 11.47 3.77 5.74
C GLU A 44 12.08 2.49 6.36
N PHE A 45 11.31 1.79 7.18
CA PHE A 45 11.69 0.56 7.84
C PHE A 45 10.72 -0.55 7.39
N TYR A 46 11.26 -1.63 6.86
CA TYR A 46 10.49 -2.77 6.35
C TYR A 46 10.73 -3.97 7.26
N ASN A 47 9.67 -4.59 7.78
CA ASN A 47 9.76 -5.70 8.75
C ASN A 47 9.86 -7.10 8.09
N ALA A 48 9.58 -7.25 6.80
CA ALA A 48 9.56 -8.55 6.13
C ALA A 48 9.87 -8.44 4.63
N PRO A 49 10.58 -9.40 4.01
CA PRO A 49 11.18 -10.60 4.62
C PRO A 49 12.56 -10.37 5.25
N ILE A 50 13.21 -9.24 4.98
CA ILE A 50 14.49 -8.83 5.57
C ILE A 50 14.26 -7.44 6.18
N ASN A 51 14.76 -7.22 7.41
CA ASN A 51 14.71 -5.91 8.05
C ASN A 51 15.55 -4.91 7.25
N GLU A 52 14.91 -4.19 6.35
CA GLU A 52 15.55 -3.21 5.48
C GLU A 52 15.25 -1.80 5.97
N PHE A 53 16.29 -0.97 5.94
CA PHE A 53 16.19 0.45 6.25
C PHE A 53 16.56 1.28 5.03
N GLN A 54 15.70 2.22 4.69
CA GLN A 54 15.92 3.11 3.56
C GLN A 54 15.70 4.57 3.94
N ALA A 55 16.69 5.40 3.65
CA ALA A 55 16.54 6.85 3.69
C ALA A 55 16.25 7.39 2.29
N LYS A 56 15.34 8.38 2.18
CA LYS A 56 15.04 9.09 0.93
C LYS A 56 14.92 10.57 1.19
N PHE A 57 15.65 11.36 0.41
CA PHE A 57 15.41 12.78 0.28
C PHE A 57 14.34 13.00 -0.77
N VAL A 58 13.35 13.83 -0.45
CA VAL A 58 12.24 14.16 -1.33
C VAL A 58 12.14 15.66 -1.45
N LEU A 59 12.17 16.15 -2.68
CA LEU A 59 11.92 17.55 -2.99
C LEU A 59 10.73 17.65 -3.93
N LYS A 60 9.80 18.53 -3.62
CA LYS A 60 8.71 18.87 -4.54
C LYS A 60 8.31 20.33 -4.39
N PRO A 61 7.91 21.01 -5.45
CA PRO A 61 7.30 22.34 -5.37
C PRO A 61 5.97 22.30 -4.61
N LEU A 62 5.66 23.40 -3.92
CA LEU A 62 4.35 23.64 -3.31
C LEU A 62 3.35 24.18 -4.34
N SER A 63 3.84 24.86 -5.36
CA SER A 63 3.01 25.48 -6.39
C SER A 63 2.25 24.43 -7.24
N PRO A 64 0.95 24.63 -7.51
CA PRO A 64 0.11 23.64 -8.18
C PRO A 64 0.40 23.48 -9.69
N ASP A 65 1.02 24.48 -10.30
CA ASP A 65 1.51 24.52 -11.69
C ASP A 65 2.73 23.61 -11.89
N LYS A 66 3.64 23.56 -10.92
CA LYS A 66 4.85 22.74 -10.98
C LYS A 66 4.55 21.32 -10.47
N LYS A 67 4.43 20.37 -11.40
CA LYS A 67 3.95 19.01 -11.13
C LYS A 67 5.07 17.95 -11.21
N TRP A 68 6.12 18.10 -10.41
CA TRP A 68 7.21 17.13 -10.32
C TRP A 68 7.59 16.79 -8.87
N LYS A 69 8.34 15.71 -8.69
CA LYS A 69 8.88 15.25 -7.41
C LYS A 69 10.26 14.66 -7.67
N PHE A 70 11.28 15.24 -7.06
CA PHE A 70 12.62 14.71 -7.02
C PHE A 70 12.78 13.79 -5.81
N ILE A 71 13.47 12.69 -6.00
CA ILE A 71 13.77 11.69 -4.97
C ILE A 71 15.24 11.31 -5.11
N TYR A 72 15.98 11.36 -4.00
CA TYR A 72 17.33 10.83 -3.93
C TYR A 72 17.40 9.77 -2.83
N GLU A 73 17.92 8.59 -3.17
CA GLU A 73 18.13 7.48 -2.27
C GLU A 73 19.64 7.32 -2.03
N PRO A 74 20.21 7.83 -0.92
CA PRO A 74 21.66 7.86 -0.70
C PRO A 74 22.32 6.48 -0.67
N ILE A 75 21.66 5.47 -0.08
CA ILE A 75 22.22 4.12 0.07
C ILE A 75 22.43 3.45 -1.30
N HIS A 76 21.48 3.59 -2.20
CA HIS A 76 21.54 3.03 -3.56
C HIS A 76 22.19 3.99 -4.58
N GLN A 77 22.54 5.20 -4.14
CA GLN A 77 22.95 6.31 -5.01
C GLN A 77 22.04 6.45 -6.24
N ASP A 78 20.72 6.42 -6.00
CA ASP A 78 19.71 6.50 -7.05
C ASP A 78 19.01 7.87 -7.00
N ILE A 79 19.03 8.57 -8.13
CA ILE A 79 18.33 9.84 -8.32
C ILE A 79 17.14 9.60 -9.24
N ARG A 80 15.95 10.04 -8.83
CA ARG A 80 14.73 9.94 -9.62
C ARG A 80 13.96 11.24 -9.66
N ILE A 81 13.44 11.57 -10.84
CA ILE A 81 12.50 12.66 -11.06
C ILE A 81 11.21 12.03 -11.56
N LEU A 82 10.12 12.24 -10.81
CA LEU A 82 8.79 11.75 -11.14
C LEU A 82 7.86 12.93 -11.43
N SER A 83 7.01 12.81 -12.44
CA SER A 83 5.87 13.72 -12.60
C SER A 83 4.82 13.44 -11.52
N LYS A 84 4.03 14.46 -11.17
CA LYS A 84 2.75 14.24 -10.48
C LYS A 84 1.84 13.47 -11.44
N LYS A 85 0.88 12.74 -10.89
CA LYS A 85 -0.18 12.09 -11.67
C LYS A 85 -0.83 13.08 -12.65
N ILE A 86 -0.68 12.81 -13.94
CA ILE A 86 -1.27 13.53 -15.07
C ILE A 86 -2.61 12.85 -15.37
N PRO A 87 -3.75 13.52 -15.19
CA PRO A 87 -5.04 12.95 -15.55
C PRO A 87 -5.11 12.82 -17.08
N VAL A 88 -5.12 11.59 -17.59
CA VAL A 88 -5.32 11.31 -19.03
C VAL A 88 -6.81 11.29 -19.33
N THR A 89 -7.62 10.77 -18.40
CA THR A 89 -9.09 10.77 -18.46
C THR A 89 -9.65 11.08 -17.07
N LYS A 90 -10.99 11.11 -16.93
CA LYS A 90 -11.66 11.23 -15.62
C LYS A 90 -11.27 10.11 -14.64
N PHE A 91 -10.91 8.94 -15.18
CA PHE A 91 -10.63 7.75 -14.39
C PHE A 91 -9.16 7.35 -14.40
N LEU A 92 -8.39 7.74 -15.42
CA LEU A 92 -6.99 7.33 -15.60
C LEU A 92 -6.01 8.45 -15.31
N ASN A 93 -4.95 8.10 -14.59
CA ASN A 93 -3.87 8.96 -14.19
C ASN A 93 -2.52 8.35 -14.59
N LEU A 94 -1.77 9.02 -15.45
CA LEU A 94 -0.43 8.64 -15.87
C LEU A 94 0.62 9.32 -14.98
N GLN A 95 1.62 8.58 -14.55
CA GLN A 95 2.81 9.11 -13.90
C GLN A 95 4.02 8.62 -14.70
N VAL A 96 4.95 9.52 -15.00
CA VAL A 96 6.18 9.20 -15.71
C VAL A 96 7.34 9.65 -14.84
N GLY A 97 8.47 8.98 -14.95
CA GLY A 97 9.68 9.34 -14.26
C GLY A 97 10.91 8.87 -14.98
N ILE A 98 12.00 9.59 -14.75
CA ILE A 98 13.35 9.22 -15.18
C ILE A 98 14.21 9.07 -13.93
N GLY A 99 15.13 8.13 -13.96
CA GLY A 99 16.07 7.91 -12.87
C GLY A 99 17.44 7.51 -13.38
N HIS A 100 18.44 7.76 -12.55
CA HIS A 100 19.80 7.33 -12.79
C HIS A 100 20.37 6.74 -11.51
N ASN A 101 20.86 5.52 -11.61
CA ASN A 101 21.56 4.85 -10.54
C ASN A 101 23.07 4.95 -10.80
N PHE A 102 23.78 5.65 -9.92
CA PHE A 102 25.22 5.88 -10.07
C PHE A 102 26.07 4.64 -9.75
N GLN A 103 25.59 3.73 -8.89
CA GLN A 103 26.31 2.47 -8.63
C GLN A 103 26.32 1.58 -9.88
N LEU A 104 25.16 1.43 -10.52
CA LEU A 104 24.99 0.60 -11.71
C LEU A 104 25.30 1.33 -13.02
N HIS A 105 25.62 2.63 -12.96
CA HIS A 105 25.87 3.49 -14.13
C HIS A 105 24.74 3.42 -15.18
N ALA A 106 23.50 3.30 -14.72
CA ALA A 106 22.35 3.03 -15.57
C ALA A 106 21.28 4.11 -15.44
N THR A 107 20.83 4.63 -16.59
CA THR A 107 19.68 5.52 -16.69
C THR A 107 18.45 4.73 -17.12
N GLY A 108 17.36 4.88 -16.38
CA GLY A 108 16.08 4.24 -16.67
C GLY A 108 14.94 5.24 -16.72
N TRP A 109 13.86 4.85 -17.39
CA TRP A 109 12.59 5.57 -17.37
C TRP A 109 11.50 4.61 -16.90
N LYS A 110 10.55 5.14 -16.13
CA LYS A 110 9.46 4.39 -15.53
C LYS A 110 8.17 5.14 -15.73
N TRP A 111 7.14 4.48 -16.23
CA TRP A 111 5.81 5.02 -16.31
C TRP A 111 4.83 4.13 -15.52
N LYS A 112 3.76 4.73 -15.03
CA LYS A 112 2.72 4.08 -14.23
C LYS A 112 1.37 4.67 -14.57
N LEU A 113 0.46 3.85 -15.07
CA LEU A 113 -0.95 4.20 -15.25
C LEU A 113 -1.75 3.75 -14.02
N THR A 114 -2.56 4.62 -13.44
CA THR A 114 -3.40 4.32 -12.27
C THR A 114 -4.83 4.76 -12.49
N THR A 115 -5.80 3.94 -12.08
CA THR A 115 -7.22 4.31 -12.13
C THR A 115 -7.72 4.81 -10.78
N CYS A 116 -8.63 5.79 -10.74
CA CYS A 116 -9.34 6.19 -9.53
C CYS A 116 -10.55 5.30 -9.22
N LEU A 117 -10.86 4.34 -10.09
CA LEU A 117 -11.82 3.26 -9.82
C LEU A 117 -11.31 2.23 -8.80
N GLY A 118 -10.20 2.52 -8.10
CA GLY A 118 -10.06 2.06 -6.72
C GLY A 118 -9.83 0.57 -6.47
N GLY A 119 -9.31 -0.22 -7.41
CA GLY A 119 -8.47 -1.40 -7.12
C GLY A 119 -9.16 -2.77 -6.99
N ASP A 120 -8.63 -3.76 -7.75
CA ASP A 120 -8.81 -5.22 -7.63
C ASP A 120 -10.14 -5.75 -7.08
N GLY A 121 -11.20 -5.63 -7.88
CA GLY A 121 -12.42 -6.44 -7.74
C GLY A 121 -13.44 -5.92 -6.72
N ILE A 122 -14.57 -6.63 -6.66
CA ILE A 122 -15.74 -6.34 -5.79
C ILE A 122 -15.39 -6.49 -4.29
N SER A 123 -14.21 -7.00 -3.99
CA SER A 123 -13.93 -7.63 -2.71
C SER A 123 -12.61 -7.19 -2.06
N ARG A 124 -11.99 -6.08 -2.48
CA ARG A 124 -10.77 -5.54 -1.85
C ARG A 124 -10.84 -4.04 -1.64
N ILE A 125 -10.66 -3.60 -0.39
CA ILE A 125 -10.62 -2.20 0.02
C ILE A 125 -9.19 -1.87 0.47
N ARG A 126 -8.64 -0.77 -0.03
CA ARG A 126 -7.36 -0.24 0.45
C ARG A 126 -7.49 1.25 0.74
N ASN A 127 -7.22 1.64 1.98
CA ASN A 127 -7.40 3.03 2.42
C ASN A 127 -6.23 3.54 3.27
N LYS A 128 -6.18 4.86 3.45
CA LYS A 128 -5.22 5.57 4.28
C LYS A 128 -5.95 6.54 5.19
N THR A 129 -5.95 6.26 6.48
CA THR A 129 -6.50 7.14 7.51
C THR A 129 -5.40 8.04 8.04
N THR A 130 -5.65 9.34 8.18
CA THR A 130 -4.71 10.31 8.78
C THR A 130 -5.32 10.89 10.05
N LEU A 131 -4.56 10.92 11.14
CA LEU A 131 -4.91 11.47 12.44
C LEU A 131 -3.90 12.57 12.78
N GLY A 132 -4.36 13.82 12.92
CA GLY A 132 -3.52 14.92 13.39
C GLY A 132 -3.41 14.88 14.90
N LEU A 133 -2.18 14.81 15.44
CA LEU A 133 -1.96 14.79 16.90
C LEU A 133 -1.82 16.21 17.45
N CYS A 134 -0.94 17.00 16.85
CA CYS A 134 -0.64 18.37 17.25
C CYS A 134 -0.19 19.17 16.02
N SER A 135 0.00 20.49 16.18
CA SER A 135 0.43 21.37 15.09
C SER A 135 1.73 20.87 14.47
N GLY A 136 1.67 20.42 13.22
CA GLY A 136 2.83 19.94 12.49
C GLY A 136 3.17 18.46 12.71
N MET A 137 2.35 17.65 13.39
CA MET A 137 2.56 16.20 13.50
C MET A 137 1.29 15.41 13.17
N ASP A 138 1.40 14.55 12.15
CA ASP A 138 0.33 13.65 11.71
C ASP A 138 0.77 12.19 11.80
N PHE A 139 -0.12 11.32 12.29
CA PHE A 139 -0.02 9.88 12.08
C PHE A 139 -0.88 9.46 10.90
N ARG A 140 -0.38 8.53 10.10
CA ARG A 140 -1.11 7.98 8.97
C ARG A 140 -1.02 6.47 8.94
N PHE A 141 -2.17 5.82 8.86
CA PHE A 141 -2.34 4.38 8.86
C PHE A 141 -2.86 3.96 7.49
N ALA A 142 -2.08 3.20 6.73
CA ALA A 142 -2.57 2.53 5.53
C ALA A 142 -2.99 1.12 5.89
N TRP A 143 -4.21 0.76 5.53
CA TRP A 143 -4.82 -0.52 5.83
C TRP A 143 -5.52 -1.10 4.61
N ARG A 144 -5.72 -2.40 4.62
CA ARG A 144 -6.42 -3.16 3.61
C ARG A 144 -7.44 -4.08 4.25
N ALA A 145 -8.55 -4.30 3.55
CA ALA A 145 -9.52 -5.32 3.88
C ALA A 145 -9.91 -6.07 2.60
N ASP A 146 -9.60 -7.36 2.56
CA ASP A 146 -9.92 -8.27 1.48
C ASP A 146 -11.07 -9.17 1.93
N TYR A 147 -12.16 -9.13 1.20
CA TYR A 147 -13.30 -10.03 1.33
C TYR A 147 -13.16 -11.16 0.31
N VAL A 148 -13.23 -12.39 0.77
CA VAL A 148 -13.37 -13.58 -0.06
C VAL A 148 -14.85 -13.89 -0.09
N LEU A 149 -15.45 -13.80 -1.28
CA LEU A 149 -16.88 -14.05 -1.45
C LEU A 149 -17.19 -15.52 -1.13
N PRO A 150 -18.37 -15.80 -0.55
CA PRO A 150 -18.81 -17.17 -0.37
C PRO A 150 -18.98 -17.87 -1.73
N GLU A 151 -18.58 -19.13 -1.80
CA GLU A 151 -18.65 -19.95 -3.02
C GLU A 151 -19.38 -21.26 -2.71
N ILE A 152 -20.33 -21.62 -3.59
CA ILE A 152 -21.02 -22.91 -3.54
C ILE A 152 -20.54 -23.71 -4.74
N THR A 153 -19.87 -24.82 -4.49
CA THR A 153 -19.41 -25.76 -5.52
C THR A 153 -20.09 -27.11 -5.34
N GLY A 154 -20.12 -27.92 -6.39
CA GLY A 154 -20.71 -29.25 -6.33
C GLY A 154 -20.37 -30.02 -7.59
N ALA A 155 -20.04 -31.31 -7.44
CA ALA A 155 -19.69 -32.16 -8.56
C ALA A 155 -20.39 -33.53 -8.46
N LEU A 156 -20.74 -34.10 -9.61
CA LEU A 156 -21.38 -35.40 -9.72
C LEU A 156 -20.50 -36.32 -10.58
N GLY A 157 -20.09 -37.46 -10.04
CA GLY A 157 -19.33 -38.49 -10.78
C GLY A 157 -17.83 -38.29 -10.85
N THR A 158 -17.27 -37.28 -10.17
CA THR A 158 -15.81 -36.99 -10.11
C THR A 158 -15.15 -37.44 -8.81
N GLY A 159 -15.90 -38.01 -7.86
CA GLY A 159 -15.42 -38.38 -6.52
C GLY A 159 -15.36 -37.20 -5.53
N GLU A 160 -15.61 -35.98 -6.00
CA GLU A 160 -15.80 -34.78 -5.17
C GLU A 160 -17.22 -34.72 -4.57
N PRO A 161 -17.43 -33.97 -3.48
CA PRO A 161 -18.74 -33.87 -2.83
C PRO A 161 -19.81 -33.24 -3.75
N LEU A 162 -21.05 -33.75 -3.62
CA LEU A 162 -22.24 -33.26 -4.33
C LEU A 162 -22.49 -31.77 -4.11
N PHE A 163 -22.19 -31.27 -2.91
CA PHE A 163 -22.26 -29.86 -2.53
C PHE A 163 -21.13 -29.54 -1.55
N ASN A 164 -20.49 -28.40 -1.73
CA ASN A 164 -19.51 -27.81 -0.84
C ASN A 164 -19.79 -26.31 -0.73
N LEU A 165 -19.68 -25.77 0.49
CA LEU A 165 -19.95 -24.36 0.79
C LEU A 165 -18.72 -23.77 1.47
N SER A 166 -18.11 -22.78 0.83
CA SER A 166 -17.18 -21.86 1.45
C SER A 166 -17.96 -20.62 1.87
N THR A 167 -17.99 -20.31 3.17
CA THR A 167 -18.74 -19.16 3.72
C THR A 167 -18.07 -17.81 3.47
N GLY A 168 -16.96 -17.78 2.73
CA GLY A 168 -16.15 -16.59 2.53
C GLY A 168 -15.31 -16.25 3.77
N LYS A 169 -14.40 -15.29 3.62
CA LYS A 169 -13.46 -14.86 4.68
C LYS A 169 -13.18 -13.37 4.57
N LEU A 170 -12.96 -12.69 5.68
CA LEU A 170 -12.47 -11.32 5.72
C LEU A 170 -11.03 -11.31 6.23
N GLU A 171 -10.13 -10.78 5.42
CA GLU A 171 -8.74 -10.55 5.79
C GLU A 171 -8.48 -9.05 5.89
N ALA A 172 -8.15 -8.55 7.07
CA ALA A 172 -7.78 -7.16 7.27
C ALA A 172 -6.31 -7.06 7.68
N SER A 173 -5.58 -6.11 7.08
CA SER A 173 -4.17 -5.89 7.39
C SER A 173 -3.83 -4.42 7.58
N LEU A 174 -2.98 -4.14 8.57
CA LEU A 174 -2.30 -2.86 8.67
C LEU A 174 -1.04 -2.89 7.81
N ASP A 175 -1.13 -2.38 6.58
CA ASP A 175 0.00 -2.39 5.64
C ASP A 175 1.15 -1.47 6.10
N ARG A 176 0.81 -0.28 6.62
CA ARG A 176 1.80 0.79 6.84
C ARG A 176 1.39 1.76 7.93
N VAL A 177 2.36 2.15 8.76
CA VAL A 177 2.23 3.30 9.66
C VAL A 177 3.24 4.39 9.27
N GLU A 178 2.77 5.62 9.13
CA GLU A 178 3.61 6.78 8.85
C GLU A 178 3.47 7.82 9.96
N THR A 179 4.60 8.28 10.50
CA THR A 179 4.68 9.51 11.30
C THR A 179 5.18 10.62 10.41
N ILE A 180 4.48 11.74 10.37
CA ILE A 180 4.80 12.88 9.51
C ILE A 180 4.96 14.11 10.39
N VAL A 181 6.17 14.65 10.44
CA VAL A 181 6.46 15.93 11.07
C VAL A 181 6.63 16.97 9.98
N THR A 182 5.79 18.00 9.97
CA THR A 182 5.80 19.10 9.01
C THR A 182 6.07 20.41 9.73
N HIS A 183 7.17 21.07 9.35
CA HIS A 183 7.53 22.38 9.82
C HIS A 183 7.30 23.41 8.70
N ALA A 184 6.37 24.33 8.93
CA ALA A 184 6.12 25.48 8.09
C ALA A 184 6.50 26.74 8.90
N GLN A 185 7.63 27.35 8.58
CA GLN A 185 8.03 28.67 9.04
C GLN A 185 8.37 29.50 7.81
#